data_AF-A0A0G0W7I0-F1
#
_entry.id   AF-A0A0G0W7I0-F1
#
_cell.length_a   1.000
_cell.length_b   1.000
_cell.length_c   1.000
_cell.angle_alpha   90.00
_cell.angle_beta   90.00
_cell.angle_gamma   90.00
#
_symmetry.space_group_name_H-M   'P 1'
#
loop_
_entity.id
_entity.type
_entity.pdbx_description
1 polymer ?
#
loop_
_entity_poly.entity_id
_entity_poly.type
_entity_poly.pdbx_seq_one_letter_code
_entity_poly.pdbx_strand_id
1 'polypeptide(L)'
;MGKRNAKATIEAFQVVVAGTELINAYSELNDPIDQEERWKEDERRSKEGVTEHQVVDHDYIRALEYGMPPTVGWGMGIERFIAILSNVHSIKEVIMFPTLRPSKVK
;
A
#
# COMPACT_ATOMS: atom_id res chain seq x y z
N MET A 1 6.43 -15.91 -2.83
CA MET A 1 7.76 -15.96 -3.47
C MET A 1 8.30 -14.53 -3.61
N GLY A 2 9.33 -14.09 -2.89
CA GLY A 2 10.65 -13.97 -3.51
C GLY A 2 11.45 -15.26 -3.53
N LYS A 3 11.87 -15.68 -4.72
CA LYS A 3 13.10 -16.44 -5.01
C LYS A 3 13.20 -16.67 -6.52
N ARG A 4 14.00 -15.82 -7.16
CA ARG A 4 15.13 -16.29 -7.97
C ARG A 4 16.37 -15.58 -7.42
N ASN A 5 17.22 -16.35 -6.74
CA ASN A 5 18.51 -15.98 -6.10
C ASN A 5 18.48 -15.43 -4.65
N ALA A 6 18.88 -16.30 -3.71
CA ALA A 6 19.66 -16.09 -2.47
C ALA A 6 19.35 -14.95 -1.45
N LYS A 7 18.39 -14.06 -1.65
CA LYS A 7 17.93 -13.09 -0.64
C LYS A 7 16.41 -12.98 -0.69
N ALA A 8 15.78 -12.85 0.48
CA ALA A 8 14.35 -12.60 0.63
C ALA A 8 14.01 -11.17 0.18
N THR A 9 14.08 -10.92 -1.13
CA THR A 9 13.78 -9.63 -1.75
C THR A 9 12.48 -9.73 -2.53
N ILE A 10 11.68 -8.66 -2.46
CA ILE A 10 10.47 -8.47 -3.25
C ILE A 10 10.80 -7.67 -4.51
N GLU A 11 10.08 -7.94 -5.60
CA GLU A 11 10.17 -7.15 -6.83
C GLU A 11 9.29 -5.90 -6.69
N ALA A 12 9.85 -4.86 -6.05
CA ALA A 12 9.15 -3.61 -5.78
C ALA A 12 10.06 -2.40 -6.00
N PHE A 13 9.46 -1.26 -6.34
CA PHE A 13 10.15 0.02 -6.39
C PHE A 13 9.24 1.15 -5.90
N GLN A 14 9.87 2.22 -5.40
CA GLN A 14 9.19 3.46 -5.05
C GLN A 14 9.80 4.60 -5.85
N VAL A 15 8.97 5.55 -6.30
CA VAL A 15 9.45 6.81 -6.85
C VAL A 15 9.35 7.87 -5.76
N VAL A 16 10.50 8.42 -5.39
CA VAL A 16 10.60 9.49 -4.39
C VAL A 16 10.93 10.79 -5.11
N VAL A 17 10.11 11.82 -4.90
CA VAL A 17 10.28 13.15 -5.49
C VAL A 17 10.15 14.18 -4.37
N ALA A 18 11.05 15.17 -4.33
CA ALA A 18 11.04 16.23 -3.30
C ALA A 18 10.96 15.70 -1.85
N GLY A 19 11.56 14.53 -1.59
CA GLY A 19 11.57 13.90 -0.26
C GLY A 19 10.27 13.18 0.15
N THR A 20 9.29 13.03 -0.76
CA THR A 20 8.06 12.27 -0.50
C THR A 20 7.88 11.11 -1.48
N GLU A 21 7.22 10.04 -1.03
CA GLU A 21 6.81 8.92 -1.88
C GLU A 21 5.67 9.36 -2.80
N LEU A 22 5.94 9.34 -4.11
CA LEU A 22 4.97 9.66 -5.15
C LEU A 22 4.29 8.40 -5.69
N ILE A 23 5.07 7.34 -5.87
CA ILE A 23 4.64 6.06 -6.46
C ILE A 23 5.15 4.91 -5.61
N ASN A 24 4.31 3.89 -5.45
CA ASN A 24 4.70 2.56 -5.00
C ASN A 24 4.23 1.52 -6.02
N ALA A 25 5.12 0.63 -6.45
CA ALA A 25 4.81 -0.43 -7.40
C ALA A 25 5.51 -1.73 -7.04
N TYR A 26 4.86 -2.86 -7.33
CA TYR A 26 5.38 -4.19 -7.05
C TYR A 26 4.77 -5.24 -7.97
N SER A 27 5.53 -6.31 -8.23
CA SER A 27 4.93 -7.53 -8.79
C SER A 27 3.99 -8.13 -7.76
N GLU A 28 2.74 -8.36 -8.16
CA GLU A 28 1.69 -8.85 -7.28
C GLU A 28 2.00 -10.27 -6.81
N LEU A 29 1.67 -10.56 -5.54
CA LEU A 29 1.73 -11.91 -5.01
C LEU A 29 0.49 -12.67 -5.47
N ASN A 30 0.68 -13.60 -6.39
CA ASN A 30 -0.38 -14.43 -6.94
C ASN A 30 -0.41 -15.87 -6.39
N ASP A 31 0.44 -16.18 -5.41
CA ASP A 31 0.45 -17.48 -4.71
C ASP A 31 -0.53 -17.42 -3.53
N PRO A 32 -1.67 -18.14 -3.60
CA PRO A 32 -2.69 -18.09 -2.54
C PRO A 32 -2.19 -18.62 -1.19
N ILE A 33 -1.28 -19.60 -1.20
CA ILE A 33 -0.75 -20.21 0.03
C ILE A 33 0.17 -19.22 0.74
N ASP A 34 1.12 -18.61 0.01
CA ASP A 34 2.01 -17.59 0.58
C ASP A 34 1.21 -16.35 1.06
N GLN A 35 0.18 -15.95 0.30
CA GLN A 35 -0.67 -14.83 0.71
C GLN A 35 -1.42 -15.13 2.02
N GLU A 36 -1.95 -16.34 2.18
CA GLU A 36 -2.64 -16.75 3.40
C GLU A 36 -1.70 -16.83 4.60
N GLU A 37 -0.49 -17.39 4.43
CA GLU A 37 0.53 -17.45 5.49
C GLU A 37 0.94 -16.06 6.00
N ARG A 38 1.10 -15.10 5.09
CA ARG A 38 1.43 -13.70 5.45
C ARG A 38 0.35 -13.05 6.28
N TRP A 39 -0.92 -13.23 5.91
CA TRP A 39 -2.02 -12.65 6.67
C TRP A 39 -2.23 -13.33 8.01
N LYS A 40 -1.97 -14.65 8.12
CA LYS A 40 -1.94 -15.34 9.43
C LYS A 40 -0.87 -14.76 10.35
N GLU A 41 0.31 -14.43 9.80
CA GLU A 41 1.37 -13.76 10.55
C GLU A 41 0.97 -12.33 10.96
N ASP A 42 0.33 -11.55 10.08
CA ASP A 42 -0.17 -10.22 10.44
C ASP A 42 -1.27 -10.29 11.51
N GLU A 43 -2.13 -11.31 11.50
CA GLU A 43 -3.12 -11.55 12.57
C GLU A 43 -2.44 -11.89 13.90
N ARG A 44 -1.36 -12.69 13.87
CA ARG A 44 -0.53 -12.98 15.04
C ARG A 44 0.06 -11.70 15.63
N ARG A 45 0.63 -10.84 14.77
CA ARG A 45 1.18 -9.53 15.16
C ARG A 45 0.12 -8.58 15.69
N SER A 46 -1.09 -8.62 15.14
CA SER A 46 -2.25 -7.87 15.65
C SER A 46 -2.59 -8.25 17.09
N LYS A 47 -2.61 -9.55 17.42
CA LYS A 47 -2.81 -10.06 18.79
C LYS A 47 -1.70 -9.62 19.76
N GLU A 48 -0.51 -9.31 19.25
CA GLU A 48 0.62 -8.74 20.01
C GLU A 48 0.52 -7.21 20.20
N GLY A 49 -0.54 -6.57 19.69
CA GLY A 49 -0.82 -5.15 19.89
C GLY A 49 -0.39 -4.24 18.73
N VAL A 50 -0.04 -4.80 17.56
CA VAL A 50 0.21 -4.00 16.34
C VAL A 50 -1.10 -3.43 15.81
N THR A 51 -1.21 -2.10 15.78
CA THR A 51 -2.45 -1.39 15.39
C THR A 51 -2.68 -1.37 13.88
N GLU A 52 -1.62 -1.41 13.08
CA GLU A 52 -1.69 -1.44 11.61
C GLU A 52 -1.39 -2.84 11.10
N HIS A 53 -2.42 -3.58 10.70
CA HIS A 53 -2.32 -4.93 10.15
C HIS A 53 -3.36 -5.14 9.06
N GLN A 54 -3.09 -6.09 8.16
CA GLN A 54 -4.06 -6.54 7.18
C GLN A 54 -5.02 -7.53 7.82
N VAL A 55 -6.32 -7.44 7.49
CA VAL A 55 -7.33 -8.42 7.89
C VAL A 55 -7.43 -9.49 6.80
N VAL A 56 -7.53 -10.75 7.20
CA VAL A 56 -7.66 -11.88 6.27
C VAL A 56 -8.97 -11.73 5.46
N ASP A 57 -8.85 -11.69 4.14
CA ASP A 57 -9.99 -11.74 3.21
C ASP A 57 -10.02 -13.11 2.50
N HIS A 58 -10.88 -14.00 2.97
CA HIS A 58 -10.99 -15.34 2.41
C HIS A 58 -11.53 -15.36 0.97
N ASP A 59 -12.32 -14.36 0.57
CA ASP A 59 -12.82 -14.29 -0.81
C ASP A 59 -11.71 -13.83 -1.76
N TYR A 60 -10.79 -12.96 -1.31
CA TYR A 60 -9.58 -12.62 -2.07
C TYR A 60 -8.65 -13.83 -2.26
N ILE A 61 -8.38 -14.61 -1.21
CA ILE A 61 -7.58 -15.84 -1.33
C ILE A 61 -8.23 -16.81 -2.31
N ARG A 62 -9.54 -17.02 -2.19
CA ARG A 62 -10.29 -17.88 -3.12
C ARG A 62 -10.16 -17.38 -4.56
N ALA A 63 -10.19 -16.07 -4.80
CA ALA A 63 -9.98 -15.51 -6.13
C ALA A 63 -8.58 -15.82 -6.68
N LEU A 64 -7.54 -15.79 -5.84
CA LEU A 64 -6.18 -16.19 -6.23
C LEU A 64 -6.09 -17.67 -6.59
N GLU A 65 -6.81 -18.55 -5.89
CA GLU A 65 -6.85 -20.00 -6.16
C GLU A 65 -7.43 -20.33 -7.55
N TYR A 66 -8.32 -19.49 -8.10
CA TYR A 66 -8.79 -19.64 -9.48
C TYR A 66 -7.73 -19.31 -10.52
N GLY A 67 -6.60 -18.72 -10.11
CA GLY A 67 -5.44 -18.44 -10.95
C GLY A 67 -5.37 -16.97 -11.37
N MET A 68 -4.68 -16.17 -10.56
CA MET A 68 -4.27 -14.82 -10.94
C MET A 68 -3.03 -14.88 -11.85
N PRO A 69 -3.08 -14.32 -13.08
CA PRO A 69 -1.90 -14.24 -13.95
C PRO A 69 -0.76 -13.44 -13.30
N PRO A 70 0.49 -13.62 -13.75
CA PRO A 70 1.59 -12.74 -13.35
C PRO A 70 1.23 -11.27 -13.64
N THR A 71 1.13 -10.47 -12.58
CA THR A 71 0.59 -9.10 -12.64
C THR A 71 1.49 -8.15 -11.87
N VAL A 72 1.48 -6.88 -12.25
CA VAL A 72 2.17 -5.80 -11.53
C VAL A 72 1.12 -4.78 -11.08
N GLY A 73 1.20 -4.39 -9.81
CA GLY A 73 0.41 -3.32 -9.23
C GLY A 73 1.22 -2.04 -9.12
N TRP A 74 0.53 -0.91 -9.21
CA TRP A 74 1.10 0.42 -9.04
C TRP A 74 0.07 1.36 -8.42
N GLY A 75 0.51 2.21 -7.51
CA GLY A 75 -0.27 3.29 -6.92
C GLY A 75 0.50 4.61 -6.96
N MET A 76 -0.23 5.70 -7.21
CA MET A 76 0.30 7.07 -7.17
C MET A 76 -0.62 7.98 -6.36
N GLY A 77 0.00 8.80 -5.51
CA GLY A 77 -0.71 9.87 -4.82
C GLY A 77 -0.99 11.02 -5.78
N ILE A 78 -2.23 11.13 -6.29
CA ILE A 78 -2.64 12.19 -7.23
C ILE A 78 -2.50 13.57 -6.60
N GLU A 79 -2.84 13.72 -5.33
CA GLU A 79 -2.72 14.98 -4.61
C GLU A 79 -1.25 15.38 -4.44
N ARG A 80 -0.36 14.42 -4.16
CA ARG A 80 1.09 14.67 -4.09
C ARG A 80 1.64 15.05 -5.45
N PHE A 81 1.21 14.37 -6.51
CA PHE A 81 1.58 14.69 -7.89
C PHE A 81 1.21 16.12 -8.25
N ILE A 82 -0.04 16.53 -8.00
CA ILE A 82 -0.52 17.89 -8.27
C ILE A 82 0.21 18.91 -7.39
N ALA A 83 0.46 18.59 -6.12
CA ALA A 83 1.17 19.49 -5.21
C ALA A 83 2.60 19.78 -5.68
N ILE A 84 3.31 18.76 -6.16
CA ILE A 84 4.64 18.89 -6.76
C ILE A 84 4.58 19.75 -8.03
N LEU A 85 3.62 19.48 -8.93
CA LEU A 85 3.47 20.24 -10.18
C LEU A 85 3.11 21.72 -9.94
N SER A 86 2.34 21.98 -8.88
CA SER A 86 1.89 23.33 -8.52
C SER A 86 2.87 24.06 -7.59
N ASN A 87 3.98 23.41 -7.23
CA ASN A 87 4.99 23.90 -6.29
C ASN A 87 4.39 24.36 -4.95
N VAL A 88 3.47 23.58 -4.40
CA VAL A 88 2.86 23.82 -3.09
C VAL A 88 3.31 22.77 -2.08
N HIS A 89 3.62 23.20 -0.85
CA HIS A 89 4.12 22.30 0.19
C HIS A 89 3.00 21.59 0.96
N SER A 90 1.77 22.13 0.93
CA SER A 90 0.63 21.60 1.66
C SER A 90 -0.36 20.91 0.72
N ILE A 91 -0.66 19.64 0.97
CA ILE A 91 -1.69 18.88 0.25
C ILE A 91 -3.08 19.53 0.33
N LYS A 92 -3.33 20.35 1.36
CA LYS A 92 -4.61 21.06 1.51
C LYS A 92 -4.85 22.11 0.43
N GLU A 93 -3.80 22.57 -0.24
CA GLU A 93 -3.91 23.55 -1.32
C GLU A 93 -4.40 22.94 -2.63
N VAL A 94 -4.32 21.61 -2.77
CA VAL A 94 -4.78 20.88 -3.96
C VAL A 94 -6.11 20.15 -3.73
N ILE A 95 -6.65 20.22 -2.52
CA ILE A 95 -7.94 19.62 -2.15
C ILE A 95 -8.96 20.74 -1.99
N MET A 96 -10.07 20.69 -2.73
CA MET A 96 -11.08 21.76 -2.73
C MET A 96 -11.70 22.00 -1.35
N PHE A 97 -11.95 20.94 -0.59
CA PHE A 97 -12.51 20.99 0.76
C PHE A 97 -11.70 20.07 1.69
N PRO A 98 -10.53 20.50 2.18
CA PRO A 98 -9.67 19.66 2.99
C PRO A 98 -10.30 19.43 4.37
N THR A 99 -10.06 18.27 4.98
CA THR A 99 -10.45 18.03 6.37
C THR A 99 -9.73 18.99 7.30
N LEU A 100 -10.50 19.86 7.97
CA LEU A 100 -10.01 20.79 8.97
C LEU A 100 -10.46 20.36 10.36
N ARG A 101 -9.65 20.70 11.37
CA ARG A 101 -10.09 20.56 12.77
C ARG A 101 -11.25 21.54 13.00
N PRO A 102 -12.39 21.08 13.56
CA PRO A 102 -13.50 21.97 13.87
C PRO A 102 -13.06 23.15 14.73
N SER A 103 -13.54 24.35 14.42
CA SER A 103 -13.35 25.50 15.32
C SER A 103 -14.09 25.23 16.62
N LYS A 104 -13.48 25.58 17.77
CA LYS A 104 -14.22 25.62 19.03
C LYS A 104 -15.35 26.64 18.87
N VAL A 105 -16.59 26.17 18.78
CA VAL A 105 -17.76 27.03 18.93
C VAL A 105 -17.66 27.60 20.33
N LYS A 106 -17.56 28.92 20.45
CA LYS A 106 -17.66 29.59 21.75
C LYS A 106 -19.10 29.56 22.23
#